data_AF-A0A199ULI0-F1
#
_entry.id   AF-A0A199ULI0-F1
#
_cell.length_a   1.000
_cell.length_b   1.000
_cell.length_c   1.000
_cell.angle_alpha   90.00
_cell.angle_beta   90.00
_cell.angle_gamma   90.00
#
_symmetry.space_group_name_H-M   'P 1'
#
loop_
_entity.id
_entity.type
_entity.pdbx_description
1 polymer ?
#
loop_
_entity_poly.entity_id
_entity_poly.type
_entity_poly.pdbx_seq_one_letter_code
_entity_poly.pdbx_strand_id
1 'polypeptide(L)'
;MHPGEVASLGYLSQSNPPSFATHYYVTQSSIPSPFDLSNLFGPYSAPNIYDNIQLVNEVGVPANCNSNSDEGDHEQRTSSLAEERRKRRMISNRESARRSRMRKQKHLSELWARVVHLRGANRQLLDELNRVMRDCDQVVHENTQLRDEKIELQKKLEMLEIENTVIMIGGAAEDTCREGK
;
A
#
# COMPACT_ATOMS: atom_id res chain seq x y z
N MET A 1 20.59 -52.27 18.22
CA MET A 1 21.24 -50.95 18.33
C MET A 1 20.70 -50.08 17.19
N HIS A 2 20.02 -48.99 17.58
CA HIS A 2 19.42 -47.86 16.84
C HIS A 2 18.75 -48.04 15.46
N PRO A 3 17.42 -47.80 15.37
CA PRO A 3 16.77 -47.36 14.14
C PRO A 3 16.86 -45.83 13.99
N GLY A 4 17.19 -45.35 12.79
CA GLY A 4 17.32 -43.93 12.46
C GLY A 4 15.96 -43.23 12.37
N GLU A 5 15.82 -42.15 13.12
CA GLU A 5 14.61 -41.37 13.32
C GLU A 5 14.14 -40.67 12.03
N VAL A 6 12.84 -40.78 11.79
CA VAL A 6 12.12 -40.10 10.73
C VAL A 6 12.05 -38.62 11.10
N ALA A 7 12.66 -37.75 10.31
CA ALA A 7 12.52 -36.31 10.46
C ALA A 7 11.07 -35.90 10.20
N SER A 8 10.29 -35.84 11.28
CA SER A 8 8.94 -35.29 11.34
C SER A 8 9.01 -33.79 11.05
N LEU A 9 8.72 -33.41 9.80
CA LEU A 9 8.43 -32.02 9.44
C LEU A 9 7.15 -31.61 10.17
N GLY A 10 7.32 -31.02 11.35
CA GLY A 10 6.27 -30.33 12.08
C GLY A 10 5.75 -29.19 11.20
N TYR A 11 4.60 -29.40 10.57
CA TYR A 11 3.74 -28.33 10.10
C TYR A 11 3.28 -27.55 11.34
N LEU A 12 4.05 -26.54 11.74
CA LEU A 12 3.55 -25.50 12.63
C LEU A 12 2.50 -24.70 11.85
N SER A 13 1.26 -25.15 12.05
CA SER A 13 0.05 -24.42 11.73
C SER A 13 -0.04 -23.15 12.59
N GLN A 14 -0.45 -22.06 11.95
CA GLN A 14 -1.00 -20.82 12.52
C GLN A 14 -0.10 -19.99 13.45
N SER A 15 0.62 -19.04 12.83
CA SER A 15 0.66 -17.68 13.37
C SER A 15 -0.22 -16.81 12.48
N ASN A 16 -1.30 -16.27 13.07
CA ASN A 16 -2.21 -15.27 12.51
C ASN A 16 -1.54 -14.38 11.45
N PRO A 17 -2.16 -14.12 10.28
CA PRO A 17 -1.83 -12.90 9.56
C PRO A 17 -2.09 -11.75 10.54
N PRO A 18 -1.19 -10.77 10.69
CA PRO A 18 -1.53 -9.58 11.45
C PRO A 18 -2.79 -9.03 10.79
N SER A 19 -3.90 -9.10 11.52
CA SER A 19 -5.13 -8.40 11.15
C SER A 19 -4.68 -7.01 10.77
N PHE A 20 -4.90 -6.62 9.52
CA PHE A 20 -4.78 -5.23 9.09
C PHE A 20 -5.90 -4.47 9.80
N ALA A 21 -5.77 -4.32 11.12
CA ALA A 21 -6.50 -3.37 11.89
C ALA A 21 -5.90 -2.03 11.48
N THR A 22 -6.51 -1.44 10.45
CA THR A 22 -6.25 -0.09 10.03
C THR A 22 -6.62 0.83 11.19
N HIS A 23 -5.69 1.02 12.11
CA HIS A 23 -5.83 1.97 13.21
C HIS A 23 -5.59 3.38 12.67
N TYR A 24 -6.48 3.85 11.80
CA TYR A 24 -6.73 5.29 11.67
C TYR A 24 -7.77 5.65 12.72
N TYR A 25 -7.36 5.71 13.99
CA TYR A 25 -8.11 6.46 14.98
C TYR A 25 -7.66 7.93 14.86
N VAL A 26 -8.31 8.65 13.95
CA VAL A 26 -8.39 10.11 14.06
C VAL A 26 -9.28 10.38 15.27
N THR A 27 -8.72 10.97 16.32
CA THR A 27 -9.49 11.51 17.43
C THR A 27 -10.41 12.60 16.86
N GLN A 28 -11.71 12.30 16.73
CA GLN A 28 -12.73 13.30 16.43
C GLN A 28 -12.86 14.24 17.63
N SER A 29 -12.00 15.25 17.71
CA SER A 29 -12.29 16.47 18.45
C SER A 29 -13.14 17.36 17.54
N SER A 30 -14.38 17.57 17.96
CA SER A 30 -15.52 18.15 17.24
C SER A 30 -15.41 19.65 16.91
N ILE A 31 -14.33 20.07 16.25
CA ILE A 31 -14.22 21.39 15.63
C ILE A 31 -14.01 21.17 14.12
N PRO A 32 -14.91 21.65 13.23
CA PRO A 32 -14.74 21.50 11.79
C PRO A 32 -13.58 22.39 11.33
N SER A 33 -12.37 21.82 11.30
CA SER A 33 -11.22 22.41 10.62
C SER A 33 -11.47 22.35 9.10
N PRO A 34 -11.25 23.44 8.35
CA PRO A 34 -11.42 23.46 6.90
C PRO A 34 -10.44 22.55 6.13
N PHE A 35 -9.54 21.85 6.83
CA PHE A 35 -8.52 20.96 6.26
C PHE A 35 -8.66 19.50 6.74
N ASP A 36 -9.89 18.99 6.84
CA ASP A 36 -10.13 17.58 7.18
C ASP A 36 -9.68 16.64 6.05
N LEU A 37 -8.41 16.22 6.09
CA LEU A 37 -7.81 15.27 5.16
C LEU A 37 -8.24 13.81 5.44
N SER A 38 -9.10 13.56 6.43
CA SER A 38 -9.58 12.22 6.79
C SER A 38 -10.28 11.49 5.64
N ASN A 39 -10.70 12.22 4.60
CA ASN A 39 -11.39 11.67 3.42
C ASN A 39 -10.53 11.60 2.15
N LEU A 40 -9.23 11.90 2.20
CA LEU A 40 -8.40 11.96 0.98
C LEU A 40 -8.18 10.59 0.33
N PHE A 41 -8.22 9.50 1.11
CA PHE A 41 -8.07 8.14 0.61
C PHE A 41 -9.33 7.32 0.92
N GLY A 42 -10.29 7.34 -0.02
CA GLY A 42 -11.48 6.50 0.01
C GLY A 42 -11.15 4.98 0.03
N PRO A 43 -12.16 4.12 0.27
CA PRO A 43 -11.93 2.71 0.58
C PRO A 43 -11.25 1.99 -0.60
N TYR A 44 -10.01 1.58 -0.37
CA TYR A 44 -9.18 0.83 -1.32
C TYR A 44 -9.86 -0.52 -1.61
N SER A 45 -10.54 -0.64 -2.75
CA SER A 45 -11.07 -1.91 -3.24
C SER A 45 -9.92 -2.71 -3.85
N ALA A 46 -9.47 -3.75 -3.14
CA ALA A 46 -8.43 -4.65 -3.63
C ALA A 46 -8.95 -5.47 -4.83
N PRO A 47 -8.23 -5.54 -5.96
CA PRO A 47 -8.62 -6.42 -7.06
C PRO A 47 -8.38 -7.89 -6.67
N ASN A 48 -9.37 -8.73 -6.99
CA ASN A 48 -9.39 -10.17 -6.74
C ASN A 48 -8.32 -10.86 -7.60
N ILE A 49 -7.31 -11.49 -6.96
CA ILE A 49 -6.25 -12.24 -7.63
C ILE A 49 -6.55 -13.73 -7.51
N TYR A 50 -7.61 -14.19 -8.18
CA TYR A 50 -7.78 -15.61 -8.48
C TYR A 50 -8.51 -15.73 -9.80
N ASP A 51 -7.76 -15.84 -10.90
CA ASP A 51 -8.20 -16.57 -12.08
C ASP A 51 -6.99 -16.84 -12.97
N ASN A 52 -6.64 -18.14 -13.07
CA ASN A 52 -6.12 -18.84 -14.24
C ASN A 52 -5.30 -20.07 -13.81
N ILE A 53 -6.00 -21.16 -13.51
CA ILE A 53 -5.45 -22.51 -13.69
C ILE A 53 -6.41 -23.24 -14.64
N GLN A 54 -6.23 -23.04 -15.94
CA GLN A 54 -6.88 -23.86 -16.96
C GLN A 54 -5.94 -25.05 -17.24
N LEU A 55 -6.14 -26.13 -16.49
CA LEU A 55 -5.48 -27.42 -16.74
C LEU A 55 -6.30 -28.17 -17.79
N VAL A 56 -5.99 -27.96 -19.08
CA VAL A 56 -6.55 -28.80 -20.15
C VAL A 56 -5.62 -30.01 -20.33
N ASN A 57 -6.13 -31.16 -19.91
CA ASN A 57 -5.47 -32.45 -19.98
C ASN A 57 -6.04 -33.19 -21.19
N GLU A 58 -5.43 -33.05 -22.38
CA GLU A 58 -5.75 -33.92 -23.51
C GLU A 58 -4.77 -35.09 -23.57
N VAL A 59 -5.31 -36.26 -23.25
CA VAL A 59 -4.66 -37.57 -23.38
C VAL A 59 -4.70 -37.97 -24.85
N GLY A 60 -3.59 -37.73 -25.56
CA GLY A 60 -3.34 -38.35 -26.86
C GLY A 60 -2.95 -39.82 -26.68
N VAL A 61 -3.90 -40.73 -26.92
CA VAL A 61 -3.66 -42.17 -27.01
C VAL A 61 -2.79 -42.47 -28.24
N PRO A 62 -1.66 -43.19 -28.14
CA PRO A 62 -0.98 -43.68 -29.33
C PRO A 62 -1.71 -44.93 -29.83
N ALA A 63 -2.20 -44.88 -31.08
CA ALA A 63 -2.69 -46.06 -31.79
C ALA A 63 -1.52 -47.04 -31.99
N ASN A 64 -1.67 -48.24 -31.41
CA ASN A 64 -0.73 -49.36 -31.52
C ASN A 64 -1.23 -50.31 -32.61
N CYS A 65 -0.51 -50.42 -33.73
CA CYS A 65 -0.75 -51.43 -34.75
C CYS A 65 0.31 -52.53 -34.65
N ASN A 66 -0.09 -53.68 -34.08
CA ASN A 66 0.71 -54.91 -34.12
C ASN A 66 0.39 -55.65 -35.43
N SER A 67 1.38 -55.75 -36.31
CA SER A 67 1.44 -56.80 -37.34
C SER A 67 2.49 -57.82 -36.90
N ASN A 68 2.05 -59.03 -36.58
CA ASN A 68 2.93 -60.14 -36.20
C ASN A 68 3.59 -60.72 -37.45
N SER A 69 4.92 -60.65 -37.51
CA SER A 69 5.78 -61.55 -38.28
C SER A 69 7.22 -61.42 -37.78
N ASP A 70 7.79 -62.56 -37.38
CA ASP A 70 9.17 -62.80 -36.91
C ASP A 70 9.48 -62.47 -35.43
N GLU A 71 9.11 -63.42 -34.56
CA GLU A 71 8.92 -63.28 -33.10
C GLU A 71 10.21 -63.42 -32.24
N GLY A 72 11.41 -63.34 -32.83
CA GLY A 72 12.67 -63.47 -32.08
C GLY A 72 13.47 -62.17 -31.95
N ASP A 73 13.65 -61.45 -33.06
CA ASP A 73 14.56 -60.30 -33.14
C ASP A 73 13.81 -58.95 -33.06
N HIS A 74 12.51 -58.94 -33.39
CA HIS A 74 11.67 -57.75 -33.43
C HIS A 74 11.26 -57.27 -32.01
N GLU A 75 11.06 -58.19 -31.07
CA GLU A 75 10.69 -57.87 -29.66
C GLU A 75 11.85 -57.24 -28.88
N GLN A 76 13.07 -57.70 -29.10
CA GLN A 76 14.27 -57.15 -28.46
C GLN A 76 14.55 -55.71 -28.94
N ARG A 77 14.36 -55.46 -30.25
CA ARG A 77 14.59 -54.15 -30.87
C ARG A 77 13.52 -53.13 -30.47
N THR A 78 12.26 -53.54 -30.37
CA THR A 78 11.15 -52.69 -29.88
C THR A 78 11.30 -52.34 -28.40
N SER A 79 11.75 -53.28 -27.57
CA SER A 79 12.07 -53.05 -26.15
C SER A 79 13.20 -52.03 -25.97
N SER A 80 14.27 -52.14 -26.74
CA SER A 80 15.39 -51.18 -26.73
C SER A 80 14.97 -49.76 -27.11
N LEU A 81 14.14 -49.62 -28.16
CA LEU A 81 13.59 -48.32 -28.57
C LEU A 81 12.64 -47.72 -27.52
N ALA A 82 11.86 -48.57 -26.84
CA ALA A 82 11.00 -48.13 -25.74
C ALA A 82 11.80 -47.62 -24.54
N GLU A 83 12.91 -48.29 -24.19
CA GLU A 83 13.83 -47.83 -23.17
C GLU A 83 14.52 -46.51 -23.54
N GLU A 84 14.97 -46.37 -24.77
CA GLU A 84 15.56 -45.11 -25.25
C GLU A 84 14.55 -43.96 -25.19
N ARG A 85 13.30 -44.20 -25.62
CA ARG A 85 12.21 -43.22 -25.49
C ARG A 85 11.94 -42.86 -24.03
N ARG A 86 11.97 -43.84 -23.13
CA ARG A 86 11.81 -43.62 -21.68
C ARG A 86 12.93 -42.75 -21.13
N LYS A 87 14.19 -43.02 -21.51
CA LYS A 87 15.36 -42.20 -21.14
C LYS A 87 15.22 -40.76 -21.63
N ARG A 88 14.85 -40.56 -22.90
CA ARG A 88 14.59 -39.23 -23.47
C ARG A 88 13.47 -38.48 -22.72
N ARG A 89 12.38 -39.17 -22.39
CA ARG A 89 11.27 -38.61 -21.58
C ARG A 89 11.71 -38.21 -20.17
N MET A 90 12.51 -39.04 -19.50
CA MET A 90 13.04 -38.71 -18.17
C MET A 90 13.91 -37.44 -18.19
N ILE A 91 14.77 -37.29 -19.20
CA ILE A 91 15.61 -36.09 -19.35
C ILE A 91 14.74 -34.86 -19.66
N SER A 92 13.82 -34.97 -20.61
CA SER A 92 12.93 -33.86 -20.99
C SER A 92 12.03 -33.42 -19.83
N ASN A 93 11.46 -34.37 -19.08
CA ASN A 93 10.62 -34.08 -17.92
C ASN A 93 11.44 -33.46 -16.77
N ARG A 94 12.65 -33.96 -16.54
CA ARG A 94 13.57 -33.36 -15.56
C ARG A 94 13.86 -31.91 -15.89
N GLU A 95 14.14 -31.61 -17.16
CA GLU A 95 14.42 -30.25 -17.62
C GLU A 95 13.16 -29.37 -17.58
N SER A 96 11.99 -29.88 -17.96
CA SER A 96 10.74 -29.12 -17.91
C SER A 96 10.31 -28.81 -16.47
N ALA A 97 10.47 -29.77 -15.55
CA ALA A 97 10.25 -29.58 -14.12
C ALA A 97 11.21 -28.52 -13.55
N ARG A 98 12.50 -28.57 -13.92
CA ARG A 98 13.49 -27.54 -13.54
C ARG A 98 13.07 -26.16 -14.03
N ARG A 99 12.74 -26.01 -15.33
CA ARG A 99 12.30 -24.74 -15.90
C ARG A 99 11.03 -24.21 -15.24
N SER A 100 10.08 -25.10 -14.94
CA SER A 100 8.84 -24.76 -14.23
C SER A 100 9.14 -24.20 -12.84
N ARG A 101 10.01 -24.88 -12.06
CA ARG A 101 10.46 -24.39 -10.75
C ARG A 101 11.16 -23.03 -10.86
N MET A 102 12.06 -22.86 -11.82
CA MET A 102 12.77 -21.58 -12.05
C MET A 102 11.81 -20.43 -12.38
N ARG A 103 10.80 -20.67 -13.24
CA ARG A 103 9.79 -19.65 -13.57
C ARG A 103 8.97 -19.26 -12.35
N LYS A 104 8.49 -20.24 -11.57
CA LYS A 104 7.75 -19.97 -10.33
C LYS A 104 8.59 -19.22 -9.31
N GLN A 105 9.86 -19.60 -9.13
CA GLN A 105 10.78 -18.90 -8.24
C GLN A 105 10.97 -17.43 -8.66
N LYS A 106 11.19 -17.18 -9.97
CA LYS A 106 11.31 -15.83 -10.50
C LYS A 106 10.05 -14.99 -10.23
N HIS A 107 8.87 -15.57 -10.48
CA HIS A 107 7.61 -14.88 -10.24
C HIS A 107 7.39 -14.54 -8.76
N LEU A 108 7.73 -15.46 -7.84
CA LEU A 108 7.68 -15.19 -6.41
C LEU A 108 8.64 -14.07 -6.00
N SER A 109 9.87 -14.06 -6.54
CA SER A 109 10.83 -12.98 -6.30
C SER A 109 10.32 -11.63 -6.81
N GLU A 110 9.71 -11.58 -8.00
CA GLU A 110 9.11 -10.37 -8.57
C GLU A 110 7.95 -9.85 -7.71
N LEU A 111 7.05 -10.73 -7.29
CA LEU A 111 5.95 -10.37 -6.39
C LEU A 111 6.47 -9.84 -5.05
N TRP A 112 7.48 -10.49 -4.48
CA TRP A 112 8.07 -10.05 -3.22
C TRP A 112 8.73 -8.68 -3.36
N ALA A 113 9.48 -8.45 -4.43
CA ALA A 113 10.05 -7.13 -4.73
C ALA A 113 8.96 -6.05 -4.85
N ARG A 114 7.83 -6.38 -5.49
CA ARG A 114 6.68 -5.46 -5.58
C ARG A 114 6.07 -5.15 -4.21
N VAL A 115 5.92 -6.14 -3.34
CA VAL A 115 5.42 -5.93 -1.96
C VAL A 115 6.36 -5.03 -1.17
N VAL A 116 7.67 -5.28 -1.23
CA VAL A 116 8.67 -4.45 -0.54
C VAL A 116 8.64 -3.01 -1.05
N HIS A 117 8.60 -2.83 -2.37
CA HIS A 117 8.50 -1.51 -2.99
C HIS A 117 7.23 -0.76 -2.55
N LEU A 118 6.06 -1.41 -2.63
CA LEU A 118 4.79 -0.80 -2.23
C LEU A 118 4.75 -0.47 -0.74
N ARG A 119 5.33 -1.30 0.12
CA ARG A 119 5.46 -0.99 1.57
C ARG A 119 6.35 0.23 1.80
N GLY A 120 7.46 0.33 1.08
CA GLY A 120 8.35 1.49 1.14
C GLY A 120 7.64 2.77 0.67
N ALA A 121 6.96 2.73 -0.48
CA ALA A 121 6.21 3.84 -1.02
C ALA A 121 5.07 4.27 -0.08
N ASN A 122 4.34 3.31 0.50
CA ASN A 122 3.27 3.61 1.46
C ASN A 122 3.81 4.32 2.71
N ARG A 123 4.94 3.86 3.25
CA ARG A 123 5.60 4.54 4.39
C ARG A 123 6.01 5.97 4.03
N GLN A 124 6.62 6.18 2.86
CA GLN A 124 7.00 7.51 2.39
C GLN A 124 5.79 8.45 2.27
N LEU A 125 4.66 7.96 1.73
CA LEU A 125 3.43 8.72 1.63
C LEU A 125 2.83 9.07 3.01
N LEU A 126 2.92 8.16 3.99
CA LEU A 126 2.49 8.44 5.35
C LEU A 126 3.37 9.50 6.02
N ASP A 127 4.69 9.41 5.84
CA ASP A 127 5.63 10.40 6.38
C ASP A 127 5.39 11.80 5.76
N GLU A 128 5.13 11.85 4.46
CA GLU A 128 4.73 13.05 3.73
C GLU A 128 3.43 13.65 4.27
N LEU A 129 2.39 12.81 4.40
CA LEU A 129 1.09 13.23 4.93
C LEU A 129 1.23 13.80 6.35
N ASN A 130 1.96 13.13 7.23
CA ASN A 130 2.22 13.60 8.59
C ASN A 130 2.99 14.92 8.62
N ARG A 131 3.88 15.17 7.66
CA ARG A 131 4.56 16.46 7.53
C ARG A 131 3.56 17.54 7.14
N VAL A 132 2.80 17.32 6.07
CA VAL A 132 1.79 18.29 5.59
C VAL A 132 0.77 18.61 6.68
N MET A 133 0.31 17.62 7.44
CA MET A 133 -0.59 17.86 8.57
C MET A 133 0.00 18.82 9.61
N ARG A 134 1.25 18.61 10.03
CA ARG A 134 1.94 19.51 10.97
C ARG A 134 2.12 20.91 10.39
N ASP A 135 2.47 21.01 9.11
CA ASP A 135 2.62 22.31 8.43
C ASP A 135 1.27 23.04 8.36
N CYS A 136 0.17 22.33 8.08
CA CYS A 136 -1.18 22.88 8.12
C CYS A 136 -1.56 23.39 9.51
N ASP A 137 -1.30 22.61 10.56
CA ASP A 137 -1.58 23.01 11.95
C ASP A 137 -0.80 24.28 12.32
N GLN A 138 0.47 24.36 11.92
CA GLN A 138 1.31 25.53 12.13
C GLN A 138 0.74 26.77 11.41
N VAL A 139 0.37 26.64 10.14
CA VAL A 139 -0.23 27.74 9.36
C VAL A 139 -1.56 28.20 9.97
N VAL A 140 -2.39 27.28 10.45
CA VAL A 140 -3.64 27.61 11.13
C VAL A 140 -3.34 28.40 12.41
N HIS A 141 -2.36 27.97 13.21
CA HIS A 141 -1.96 28.66 14.42
C HIS A 141 -1.47 30.09 14.13
N GLU A 142 -0.56 30.25 13.16
CA GLU A 142 -0.06 31.56 12.74
C GLU A 142 -1.20 32.46 12.21
N ASN A 143 -2.15 31.89 11.45
CA ASN A 143 -3.31 32.64 10.98
C ASN A 143 -4.18 33.14 12.13
N THR A 144 -4.38 32.33 13.17
CA THR A 144 -5.14 32.76 14.36
C THR A 144 -4.42 33.88 15.10
N GLN A 145 -3.10 33.78 15.29
CA GLN A 145 -2.30 34.83 15.92
C GLN A 145 -2.38 36.15 15.16
N LEU A 146 -2.20 36.12 13.84
CA LEU A 146 -2.30 37.32 13.00
C LEU A 146 -3.70 37.96 13.02
N ARG A 147 -4.75 37.14 13.14
CA ARG A 147 -6.13 37.65 13.28
C ARG A 147 -6.34 38.32 14.63
N ASP A 148 -5.79 37.76 15.70
CA ASP A 148 -5.87 38.34 17.04
C ASP A 148 -5.10 39.66 17.11
N GLU A 149 -3.86 39.70 16.57
CA GLU A 149 -3.06 40.92 16.47
C GLU A 149 -3.78 42.01 15.64
N LYS A 150 -4.38 41.62 14.52
CA LYS A 150 -5.20 42.55 13.71
C LYS A 150 -6.34 43.14 14.52
N ILE A 151 -7.08 42.32 15.28
CA ILE A 151 -8.18 42.80 16.12
C ILE A 151 -7.66 43.75 17.20
N GLU A 152 -6.51 43.44 17.81
CA GLU A 152 -5.89 44.30 18.83
C GLU A 152 -5.49 45.67 18.25
N LEU A 153 -4.83 45.68 17.07
CA LEU A 153 -4.45 46.92 16.40
C LEU A 153 -5.67 47.74 15.98
N GLN A 154 -6.73 47.10 15.49
CA GLN A 154 -7.99 47.77 15.16
C GLN A 154 -8.61 48.45 16.39
N LYS A 155 -8.64 47.77 17.54
CA LYS A 155 -9.12 48.36 18.80
C LYS A 155 -8.26 49.56 19.23
N LYS A 156 -6.93 49.45 19.13
CA LYS A 156 -6.01 50.57 19.45
C LYS A 156 -6.26 51.77 18.55
N LEU A 157 -6.48 51.54 17.26
CA LEU A 157 -6.80 52.61 16.31
C LEU A 157 -8.13 53.29 16.67
N GLU A 158 -9.18 52.51 16.93
CA GLU A 158 -10.49 53.02 17.34
C GLU A 158 -10.41 53.86 18.63
N MET A 159 -9.65 53.41 19.63
CA MET A 159 -9.44 54.18 20.87
C MET A 159 -8.77 55.53 20.60
N LEU A 160 -7.75 55.58 19.73
CA LEU A 160 -7.05 56.81 19.38
C LEU A 160 -7.93 57.76 18.55
N GLU A 161 -8.78 57.22 17.66
CA GLU A 161 -9.77 58.01 16.93
C GLU A 161 -10.79 58.65 17.89
N ILE A 162 -11.28 57.88 18.86
CA ILE A 162 -12.18 58.40 19.90
C ILE A 162 -11.49 59.49 20.72
N GLU A 163 -10.27 59.26 21.21
CA GLU A 163 -9.51 60.26 21.98
C GLU A 163 -9.35 61.57 21.21
N ASN A 164 -8.95 61.50 19.93
CA ASN A 164 -8.85 62.68 19.07
C ASN A 164 -10.19 63.42 18.91
N THR A 165 -11.31 62.70 18.72
CA THR A 165 -12.62 63.35 18.61
C THR A 165 -13.05 64.04 19.90
N VAL A 166 -12.76 63.44 21.07
CA VAL A 166 -13.07 64.03 22.38
C VAL A 166 -12.26 65.31 22.61
N ILE A 167 -10.96 65.30 22.28
CA ILE A 167 -10.10 66.48 22.38
C ILE A 167 -10.62 67.61 21.48
N MET A 168 -11.01 67.30 20.24
CA MET A 168 -11.55 68.30 19.30
C MET A 168 -12.86 68.92 19.77
N ILE A 169 -13.76 68.14 20.39
CA ILE A 169 -15.02 68.64 20.96
C ILE A 169 -14.76 69.48 22.23
N GLY A 170 -13.84 69.05 23.09
CA GLY A 170 -13.46 69.77 24.31
C GLY A 170 -12.79 71.12 24.02
N GLY A 171 -11.88 71.17 23.04
CA GLY A 171 -11.23 72.41 22.62
C GLY A 171 -12.19 73.44 22.03
N ALA A 172 -13.18 72.99 21.24
CA ALA A 172 -14.21 73.88 20.68
C ALA A 172 -15.14 74.49 21.75
N ALA A 173 -15.36 73.79 22.88
CA ALA A 173 -16.18 74.31 23.97
C ALA A 173 -15.46 75.40 24.79
N GLU A 174 -14.14 75.30 24.99
CA GLU A 174 -13.37 76.28 25.77
C GLU A 174 -13.13 77.60 25.03
N ASP A 175 -13.00 77.58 23.70
CA ASP A 175 -12.81 78.79 22.90
C ASP A 175 -14.05 79.68 22.86
N THR A 176 -15.26 79.11 22.92
CA THR A 176 -16.52 79.90 22.92
C THR A 176 -16.75 80.71 24.21
N CYS A 177 -16.09 80.38 25.32
CA CYS A 177 -16.18 81.16 26.56
C CYS A 177 -15.18 82.33 26.66
N ARG A 178 -14.20 82.43 25.75
CA ARG A 178 -13.18 83.51 25.78
C ARG A 178 -13.52 84.73 24.93
N GLU A 179 -14.42 84.64 23.96
CA GLU A 179 -14.82 85.76 23.09
C GLU A 179 -15.97 86.62 23.66
N GLY A 180 -16.46 86.33 24.87
CA GLY A 180 -17.57 87.03 25.53
C GLY A 180 -17.18 88.05 26.61
N LYS A 181 -16.10 88.84 26.44
CA LYS A 181 -15.74 89.95 27.34
C LYS A 181 -15.35 91.21 26.58
#